data_AF-A0A194RFV7-F1
#
_entry.id   AF-A0A194RFV7-F1
#
_cell.length_a   1.000
_cell.length_b   1.000
_cell.length_c   1.000
_cell.angle_alpha   90.00
_cell.angle_beta   90.00
_cell.angle_gamma   90.00
#
_symmetry.space_group_name_H-M   'P 1'
#
loop_
_entity.id
_entity.type
_entity.pdbx_description
1 polymer ?
#
loop_
_entity_poly.entity_id
_entity_poly.type
_entity_poly.pdbx_seq_one_letter_code
_entity_poly.pdbx_strand_id
1 'polypeptide(L)'
;MVYYESLCEDSRDFFTTQLTAAYELFEEYLDVRLIPYGKATTKVVDTPEYYAFRCQHGPLECYGNKLHACALNIFPSEKNAHVFNACLMDYDHSGRGSDDTAADKCGRALALNVKTIKQCASNNTGTFLHNYYGQRTRMTKFSYVPHILINGVRSNGTNLIGDICAILKTPPTECKIFKS
;
A
#
# COMPACT_ATOMS: atom_id res chain seq x y z
N MET A 1 -1.13 10.75 1.04
CA MET A 1 -0.90 9.83 -0.11
C MET A 1 0.36 9.03 0.15
N VAL A 2 0.36 7.75 -0.19
CA VAL A 2 1.50 6.84 0.02
C VAL A 2 1.75 6.05 -1.26
N TYR A 3 2.89 6.28 -1.91
CA TYR A 3 3.34 5.50 -3.06
C TYR A 3 4.35 4.46 -2.59
N TYR A 4 4.13 3.19 -2.92
CA TYR A 4 4.89 2.10 -2.31
C TYR A 4 4.96 0.85 -3.21
N GLU A 5 5.80 -0.10 -2.82
CA GLU A 5 5.97 -1.41 -3.47
C GLU A 5 5.76 -2.53 -2.45
N SER A 6 5.11 -3.62 -2.87
CA SER A 6 4.72 -4.71 -1.96
C SER A 6 5.91 -5.44 -1.32
N LEU A 7 7.08 -5.47 -1.99
CA LEU A 7 8.26 -6.21 -1.52
C LEU A 7 9.45 -5.31 -1.13
N CYS A 8 9.30 -3.99 -1.16
CA CYS A 8 10.31 -3.05 -0.69
C CYS A 8 10.33 -3.02 0.84
N GLU A 9 11.49 -3.25 1.45
CA GLU A 9 11.65 -3.31 2.91
C GLU A 9 11.15 -2.04 3.61
N ASP A 10 11.60 -0.85 3.18
CA ASP A 10 11.13 0.42 3.75
C ASP A 10 9.61 0.60 3.64
N SER A 11 9.01 0.08 2.55
CA SER A 11 7.55 0.14 2.38
C SER A 11 6.84 -0.80 3.34
N ARG A 12 7.37 -2.01 3.54
CA ARG A 12 6.83 -2.98 4.48
C ARG A 12 6.91 -2.45 5.91
N ASP A 13 8.07 -1.96 6.32
CA ASP A 13 8.29 -1.37 7.64
C ASP A 13 7.34 -0.21 7.89
N PHE A 14 7.17 0.70 6.91
CA PHE A 14 6.22 1.81 7.03
C PHE A 14 4.78 1.32 7.22
N PHE A 15 4.34 0.29 6.50
CA PHE A 15 2.98 -0.24 6.59
C PHE A 15 2.73 -0.96 7.92
N THR A 16 3.63 -1.86 8.32
CA THR A 16 3.45 -2.69 9.52
C THR A 16 3.65 -1.90 10.81
N THR A 17 4.37 -0.78 10.77
CA THR A 17 4.63 0.06 11.95
C THR A 17 3.87 1.40 11.88
N GLN A 18 4.39 2.36 11.12
CA GLN A 18 3.98 3.75 11.19
C GLN A 18 2.55 4.00 10.72
N LEU A 19 2.16 3.47 9.56
CA LEU A 19 0.82 3.71 9.02
C LEU A 19 -0.24 2.96 9.83
N THR A 20 0.07 1.76 10.31
CA THR A 20 -0.84 1.01 11.20
C THR A 20 -1.08 1.78 12.50
N ALA A 21 -0.03 2.23 13.18
CA ALA A 21 -0.16 3.05 14.39
C ALA A 21 -0.90 4.38 14.12
N ALA A 22 -0.66 5.01 12.97
CA ALA A 22 -1.36 6.23 12.59
C ALA A 22 -2.87 6.01 12.39
N TYR A 23 -3.28 4.91 11.75
CA TYR A 23 -4.70 4.57 11.64
C TYR A 23 -5.33 4.28 13.01
N GLU A 24 -4.63 3.59 13.92
CA GLU A 24 -5.16 3.28 15.25
C GLU A 24 -5.41 4.54 16.10
N LEU A 25 -4.51 5.53 16.00
CA LEU A 25 -4.56 6.73 16.84
C LEU A 25 -5.32 7.90 16.21
N PHE A 26 -5.33 8.01 14.88
CA PHE A 26 -5.77 9.21 14.17
C PHE A 26 -6.75 8.96 13.04
N GLU A 27 -7.43 7.81 12.98
CA GLU A 27 -8.38 7.46 11.90
C GLU A 27 -9.29 8.62 11.48
N GLU A 28 -9.91 9.32 12.45
CA GLU A 28 -10.85 10.41 12.20
C GLU A 28 -10.22 11.64 11.51
N TYR A 29 -8.89 11.74 11.54
CA TYR A 29 -8.11 12.83 10.95
C TYR A 29 -7.44 12.44 9.62
N LEU A 30 -7.62 11.20 9.16
CA LEU A 30 -6.86 10.63 8.06
C LEU A 30 -7.73 10.36 6.82
N ASP A 31 -7.45 11.07 5.72
CA ASP A 31 -7.82 10.65 4.35
C ASP A 31 -6.56 10.14 3.63
N VAL A 32 -6.32 8.84 3.78
CA VAL A 32 -5.15 8.19 3.21
C VAL A 32 -5.49 7.61 1.84
N ARG A 33 -4.65 7.93 0.85
CA ARG A 33 -4.67 7.30 -0.47
C ARG A 33 -3.43 6.44 -0.65
N LEU A 34 -3.63 5.16 -0.90
CA LEU A 34 -2.60 4.15 -1.11
C LEU A 34 -2.40 3.89 -2.62
N ILE A 35 -1.15 3.87 -3.07
CA ILE A 35 -0.78 3.73 -4.48
C ILE A 35 0.26 2.58 -4.64
N PRO A 36 -0.20 1.32 -4.78
CA PRO A 36 0.68 0.16 -4.97
C PRO A 36 1.21 0.07 -6.41
N TYR A 37 2.41 0.60 -6.63
CA TYR A 37 3.09 0.56 -7.92
C TYR A 37 4.58 0.85 -7.79
N GLY A 38 4.90 1.89 -7.01
CA GLY A 38 6.25 2.37 -6.75
C GLY A 38 7.02 2.69 -8.03
N LYS A 39 8.15 2.02 -8.24
CA LYS A 39 9.08 2.27 -9.35
C LYS A 39 8.95 1.21 -10.45
N ALA A 40 7.83 0.49 -10.48
CA ALA A 40 7.49 -0.36 -11.60
C ALA A 40 7.44 0.43 -12.92
N THR A 41 7.55 -0.28 -14.02
CA THR A 41 7.38 0.28 -15.37
C THR A 41 6.31 -0.50 -16.10
N THR A 42 5.47 0.21 -16.85
CA THR A 42 4.39 -0.37 -17.67
C THR A 42 4.72 -0.23 -19.15
N LYS A 43 4.51 -1.31 -19.91
CA LYS A 43 4.54 -1.34 -21.37
C LYS A 43 3.19 -1.80 -21.90
N VAL A 44 2.72 -1.19 -22.99
CA VAL A 44 1.58 -1.71 -23.76
C VAL A 44 2.07 -2.91 -24.58
N VAL A 45 1.29 -3.99 -24.58
CA VAL A 45 1.60 -5.22 -25.31
C VAL A 45 0.39 -5.67 -26.12
N ASP A 46 0.65 -6.36 -27.25
CA ASP A 46 -0.38 -6.93 -28.12
C ASP A 46 -0.73 -8.35 -27.65
N THR A 47 -1.22 -8.45 -26.42
CA THR A 47 -1.73 -9.69 -25.81
C THR A 47 -3.06 -9.40 -25.12
N PRO A 48 -3.89 -10.41 -24.80
CA PRO A 48 -5.16 -10.20 -24.10
C PRO A 48 -5.05 -9.44 -22.77
N GLU A 49 -3.87 -9.39 -22.16
CA GLU A 49 -3.58 -8.65 -20.93
C GLU A 49 -3.35 -7.14 -21.15
N TYR A 50 -3.08 -6.69 -22.38
CA TYR A 50 -2.82 -5.30 -22.82
C TYR A 50 -1.60 -4.59 -22.19
N TYR A 51 -1.20 -4.95 -20.97
CA TYR A 51 -0.12 -4.32 -20.23
C TYR A 51 0.83 -5.35 -19.63
N ALA A 52 2.13 -5.12 -19.83
CA ALA A 52 3.20 -5.84 -19.16
C ALA A 52 3.93 -4.92 -18.17
N PHE A 53 4.36 -5.50 -17.05
CA PHE A 53 5.01 -4.76 -15.96
C PHE A 53 6.39 -5.30 -15.66
N ARG A 54 7.31 -4.41 -15.32
CA ARG A 54 8.59 -4.76 -14.70
C ARG A 54 8.72 -4.00 -13.39
N CYS A 55 8.78 -4.74 -12.29
CA CYS A 55 8.94 -4.22 -10.94
C CYS A 55 10.38 -4.44 -10.44
N GLN A 56 10.81 -3.71 -9.42
CA GLN A 56 12.21 -3.69 -8.96
C GLN A 56 12.60 -5.04 -8.34
N HIS A 57 11.68 -5.66 -7.61
CA HIS A 57 11.89 -6.92 -6.90
C HIS A 57 11.36 -8.15 -7.66
N GLY A 58 11.16 -8.01 -8.97
CA GLY A 58 10.77 -9.09 -9.88
C GLY A 58 9.26 -9.28 -10.05
N PRO A 59 8.82 -10.34 -10.75
CA PRO A 59 7.41 -10.56 -11.08
C PRO A 59 6.52 -10.79 -9.85
N LEU A 60 7.07 -11.33 -8.76
CA LEU A 60 6.34 -11.52 -7.51
C LEU A 60 5.90 -10.19 -6.89
N GLU A 61 6.71 -9.14 -6.98
CA GLU A 61 6.30 -7.80 -6.56
C GLU A 61 5.20 -7.23 -7.45
N CYS A 62 5.27 -7.44 -8.77
CA CYS A 62 4.19 -7.00 -9.63
C CYS A 62 2.88 -7.70 -9.27
N TYR A 63 2.93 -8.99 -8.92
CA TYR A 63 1.77 -9.73 -8.44
C TYR A 63 1.28 -9.21 -7.07
N GLY A 64 2.19 -8.98 -6.11
CA GLY A 64 1.85 -8.41 -4.81
C GLY A 64 1.23 -7.03 -4.93
N ASN A 65 1.77 -6.15 -5.77
CA ASN A 65 1.16 -4.85 -6.08
C ASN A 65 -0.26 -5.00 -6.67
N LYS A 66 -0.53 -6.04 -7.48
CA LYS A 66 -1.88 -6.36 -7.96
C LYS A 66 -2.80 -6.83 -6.83
N LEU A 67 -2.34 -7.68 -5.90
CA LEU A 67 -3.11 -8.06 -4.71
C LEU A 67 -3.52 -6.83 -3.90
N HIS A 68 -2.58 -5.92 -3.66
CA HIS A 68 -2.82 -4.68 -2.94
C HIS A 68 -3.80 -3.76 -3.66
N ALA A 69 -3.67 -3.63 -4.99
CA ALA A 69 -4.58 -2.88 -5.83
C ALA A 69 -6.00 -3.47 -5.84
N CYS A 70 -6.13 -4.79 -5.89
CA CYS A 70 -7.40 -5.50 -5.83
C CYS A 70 -8.06 -5.38 -4.45
N ALA A 71 -7.29 -5.41 -3.37
CA ALA A 71 -7.79 -5.12 -2.03
C ALA A 71 -8.41 -3.71 -1.98
N LEU A 72 -7.70 -2.69 -2.48
CA LEU A 72 -8.21 -1.31 -2.56
C LEU A 72 -9.47 -1.17 -3.40
N ASN A 73 -9.63 -2.00 -4.43
CA ASN A 73 -10.82 -2.01 -5.28
C ASN A 73 -12.03 -2.71 -4.62
N ILE A 74 -11.80 -3.67 -3.72
CA ILE A 74 -12.85 -4.53 -3.15
C ILE A 74 -13.31 -4.06 -1.78
N PHE A 75 -12.38 -3.58 -0.93
CA PHE A 75 -12.74 -3.11 0.40
C PHE A 75 -13.52 -1.79 0.35
N PRO A 76 -14.46 -1.57 1.30
CA PRO A 76 -15.27 -0.35 1.33
C PRO A 76 -14.49 0.89 1.80
N SER A 77 -13.29 0.71 2.35
CA SER A 77 -12.44 1.80 2.83
C SER A 77 -10.95 1.46 2.69
N GLU A 78 -10.14 2.49 2.49
CA GLU A 78 -8.69 2.39 2.42
C GLU A 78 -8.08 1.87 3.72
N LYS A 79 -8.71 2.11 4.88
CA LYS A 79 -8.31 1.50 6.15
C LYS A 79 -8.46 -0.01 6.13
N ASN A 80 -9.59 -0.54 5.65
CA ASN A 80 -9.79 -1.98 5.59
C ASN A 80 -8.82 -2.64 4.60
N ALA A 81 -8.57 -1.98 3.47
CA ALA A 81 -7.53 -2.40 2.54
C ALA A 81 -6.13 -2.33 3.16
N HIS A 82 -5.83 -1.28 3.94
CA HIS A 82 -4.57 -1.14 4.67
C HIS A 82 -4.35 -2.30 5.63
N VAL A 83 -5.33 -2.66 6.47
CA VAL A 83 -5.20 -3.79 7.42
C VAL A 83 -4.81 -5.08 6.70
N PHE A 84 -5.48 -5.38 5.58
CA PHE A 84 -5.14 -6.56 4.77
C PHE A 84 -3.76 -6.44 4.13
N ASN A 85 -3.43 -5.30 3.52
CA ASN A 85 -2.16 -5.06 2.84
C ASN A 85 -0.96 -5.02 3.81
N ALA A 86 -1.14 -4.50 5.02
CA ALA A 86 -0.14 -4.53 6.08
C ALA A 86 0.11 -5.97 6.53
N CYS A 87 -0.94 -6.78 6.67
CA CYS A 87 -0.77 -8.21 6.91
C CYS A 87 0.00 -8.88 5.77
N LEU A 88 -0.29 -8.58 4.49
CA LEU A 88 0.47 -9.14 3.36
C LEU A 88 1.96 -8.75 3.38
N MET A 89 2.29 -7.58 3.92
CA MET A 89 3.65 -7.05 4.04
C MET A 89 4.40 -7.54 5.28
N ASP A 90 3.73 -8.21 6.20
CA ASP A 90 4.33 -8.73 7.43
C ASP A 90 5.51 -9.69 7.15
N TYR A 91 6.51 -9.70 8.02
CA TYR A 91 7.71 -10.52 7.85
C TYR A 91 7.54 -11.97 8.32
N ASP A 92 6.46 -12.30 9.04
CA ASP A 92 6.18 -13.63 9.58
C ASP A 92 5.60 -14.62 8.55
N HIS A 93 5.59 -14.27 7.27
CA HIS A 93 5.21 -15.18 6.20
C HIS A 93 6.37 -16.12 5.86
N SER A 94 6.06 -17.37 5.51
CA SER A 94 7.05 -18.38 5.11
C SER A 94 7.74 -18.08 3.75
N GLY A 95 7.42 -16.94 3.13
CA GLY A 95 7.91 -16.49 1.84
C GLY A 95 8.20 -14.99 1.86
N ARG A 96 8.18 -14.33 0.70
CA ARG A 96 8.45 -12.87 0.63
C ARG A 96 7.27 -12.01 1.08
N GLY A 97 6.13 -12.62 1.40
CA GLY A 97 4.87 -11.92 1.63
C GLY A 97 4.21 -11.48 0.32
N SER A 98 3.03 -10.88 0.42
CA SER A 98 2.28 -10.34 -0.73
C SER A 98 2.11 -11.34 -1.89
N ASP A 99 1.82 -12.59 -1.54
CA ASP A 99 1.49 -13.68 -2.45
C ASP A 99 0.20 -14.38 -2.01
N ASP A 100 -0.23 -15.41 -2.75
CA ASP A 100 -1.46 -16.14 -2.45
C ASP A 100 -1.43 -16.89 -1.11
N THR A 101 -0.24 -17.32 -0.65
CA THR A 101 -0.08 -18.02 0.63
C THR A 101 -0.25 -17.04 1.79
N ALA A 102 0.38 -15.87 1.68
CA ALA A 102 0.20 -14.77 2.61
C ALA A 102 -1.26 -14.28 2.61
N ALA A 103 -1.88 -14.15 1.43
CA ALA A 103 -3.29 -13.79 1.31
C ALA A 103 -4.21 -14.79 2.01
N ASP A 104 -3.97 -16.10 1.89
CA ASP A 104 -4.76 -17.11 2.60
C ASP A 104 -4.54 -17.05 4.13
N LYS A 105 -3.31 -16.82 4.59
CA LYS A 105 -3.00 -16.65 6.03
C LYS A 105 -3.68 -15.41 6.60
N CYS A 106 -3.54 -14.26 5.92
CA CYS A 106 -4.17 -13.00 6.30
C CYS A 106 -5.70 -13.08 6.22
N GLY A 107 -6.24 -13.74 5.21
CA GLY A 107 -7.66 -14.00 5.06
C GLY A 107 -8.24 -14.76 6.24
N ARG A 108 -7.56 -15.83 6.68
CA ARG A 108 -7.97 -16.57 7.89
C ARG A 108 -7.89 -15.72 9.16
N ALA A 109 -6.77 -15.00 9.34
CA ALA A 109 -6.55 -14.18 10.54
C ALA A 109 -7.59 -13.04 10.68
N LEU A 110 -8.03 -12.48 9.55
CA LEU A 110 -8.97 -11.36 9.50
C LEU A 110 -10.43 -11.80 9.23
N ALA A 111 -10.70 -13.11 9.16
CA ALA A 111 -12.01 -13.67 8.79
C ALA A 111 -12.56 -13.16 7.44
N LEU A 112 -11.68 -13.00 6.45
CA LEU A 112 -11.98 -12.48 5.11
C LEU A 112 -11.97 -13.59 4.05
N ASN A 113 -12.90 -13.51 3.11
CA ASN A 113 -12.86 -14.33 1.89
C ASN A 113 -11.94 -13.67 0.84
N VAL A 114 -10.70 -14.15 0.75
CA VAL A 114 -9.69 -13.59 -0.16
C VAL A 114 -9.78 -14.13 -1.59
N LYS A 115 -10.71 -15.06 -1.89
CA LYS A 115 -10.83 -15.67 -3.22
C LYS A 115 -11.02 -14.62 -4.31
N THR A 116 -11.89 -13.63 -4.08
CA THR A 116 -12.17 -12.56 -5.05
C THR A 116 -10.97 -11.63 -5.25
N ILE A 117 -10.19 -11.37 -4.20
CA ILE A 117 -8.96 -10.57 -4.26
C ILE A 117 -7.90 -11.29 -5.10
N LYS A 118 -7.64 -12.58 -4.82
CA LYS A 118 -6.67 -13.40 -5.58
C LYS A 118 -7.07 -13.56 -7.05
N GLN A 119 -8.37 -13.80 -7.32
CA GLN A 119 -8.92 -13.85 -8.67
C GLN A 119 -8.77 -12.53 -9.43
N CYS A 120 -9.00 -11.40 -8.76
CA CYS A 120 -8.75 -10.08 -9.33
C CYS A 120 -7.26 -9.91 -9.67
N ALA A 121 -6.35 -10.29 -8.77
CA ALA A 121 -4.92 -10.10 -8.98
C ALA A 121 -4.35 -10.97 -10.11
N SER A 122 -4.94 -12.14 -10.36
CA SER A 122 -4.52 -13.07 -11.41
C SER A 122 -5.13 -12.80 -12.80
N ASN A 123 -6.11 -11.90 -12.91
CA ASN A 123 -6.79 -11.61 -14.18
C ASN A 123 -6.57 -10.17 -14.67
N ASN A 124 -7.26 -9.82 -15.77
CA ASN A 124 -7.13 -8.51 -16.39
C ASN A 124 -7.58 -7.34 -15.50
N THR A 125 -8.47 -7.57 -14.53
CA THR A 125 -8.84 -6.54 -13.55
C THR A 125 -7.62 -6.09 -12.75
N GLY A 126 -6.84 -7.02 -12.21
CA GLY A 126 -5.59 -6.70 -11.51
C GLY A 126 -4.57 -6.02 -12.42
N THR A 127 -4.47 -6.46 -13.68
CA THR A 127 -3.63 -5.80 -14.68
C THR A 127 -4.03 -4.34 -14.92
N PHE A 128 -5.32 -4.06 -15.12
CA PHE A 128 -5.80 -2.70 -15.33
C PHE A 128 -5.67 -1.83 -14.08
N LEU A 129 -5.92 -2.38 -12.89
CA LEU A 129 -5.73 -1.68 -11.62
C LEU A 129 -4.25 -1.33 -11.40
N HIS A 130 -3.33 -2.25 -11.67
CA HIS A 130 -1.90 -1.95 -11.52
C HIS A 130 -1.42 -0.91 -12.53
N ASN A 131 -1.93 -0.92 -13.77
CA ASN A 131 -1.71 0.18 -14.71
C ASN A 131 -2.31 1.50 -14.22
N TYR A 132 -3.53 1.49 -13.68
CA TYR A 132 -4.17 2.68 -13.10
C TYR A 132 -3.30 3.33 -12.02
N TYR A 133 -2.77 2.55 -11.07
CA TYR A 133 -1.84 3.07 -10.06
C TYR A 133 -0.50 3.50 -10.65
N GLY A 134 -0.04 2.88 -11.75
CA GLY A 134 1.11 3.35 -12.52
C GLY A 134 0.92 4.73 -13.13
N GLN A 135 -0.26 4.99 -13.69
CA GLN A 135 -0.60 6.32 -14.22
C GLN A 135 -0.68 7.37 -13.10
N ARG A 136 -1.20 7.00 -11.92
CA ARG A 136 -1.17 7.88 -10.73
C ARG A 136 0.25 8.18 -10.28
N THR A 137 1.11 7.17 -10.27
CA THR A 137 2.51 7.30 -9.89
C THR A 137 3.27 8.23 -10.83
N ARG A 138 3.06 8.16 -12.14
CA ARG A 138 3.70 9.04 -13.14
C ARG A 138 3.40 10.53 -12.97
N MET A 139 2.29 10.87 -12.31
CA MET A 139 1.96 12.27 -12.00
C MET A 139 2.80 12.86 -10.85
N THR A 140 3.55 12.02 -10.14
CA THR A 140 4.40 12.42 -9.01
C THR A 140 5.85 12.03 -9.30
N LYS A 141 6.81 12.90 -8.94
CA LYS A 141 8.24 12.61 -9.09
C LYS A 141 8.85 12.28 -7.74
N PHE A 142 9.44 11.09 -7.62
CA PHE A 142 10.19 10.65 -6.45
C PHE A 142 11.32 9.69 -6.86
N SER A 143 12.34 9.56 -6.01
CA SER A 143 13.50 8.67 -6.26
C SER A 143 13.49 7.38 -5.44
N TYR A 144 12.69 7.34 -4.38
CA TYR A 144 12.62 6.24 -3.41
C TYR A 144 11.16 5.99 -2.97
N VAL A 145 10.91 4.79 -2.46
CA VAL A 145 9.64 4.37 -1.85
C VAL A 145 9.91 3.87 -0.42
N PRO A 146 8.96 4.01 0.53
CA PRO A 146 7.67 4.65 0.36
C PRO A 146 7.82 6.17 0.18
N HIS A 147 7.08 6.72 -0.77
CA HIS A 147 7.00 8.16 -0.96
C HIS A 147 5.70 8.67 -0.34
N ILE A 148 5.83 9.47 0.72
CA ILE A 148 4.70 9.90 1.55
C ILE A 148 4.47 11.39 1.35
N LEU A 149 3.23 11.74 1.02
CA LEU A 149 2.78 13.12 0.95
C LEU A 149 1.66 13.34 1.97
N ILE A 150 1.89 14.27 2.90
CA ILE A 150 0.90 14.75 3.87
C ILE A 150 0.42 16.12 3.38
N ASN A 151 -0.85 16.22 3.01
CA ASN A 151 -1.42 17.43 2.37
C ASN A 151 -0.58 17.97 1.20
N GLY A 152 0.00 17.06 0.41
CA GLY A 152 0.85 17.39 -0.75
C GLY A 152 2.32 17.71 -0.41
N VAL A 153 2.67 17.81 0.88
CA VAL A 153 4.05 18.05 1.34
C VAL A 153 4.73 16.73 1.65
N ARG A 154 5.97 16.56 1.18
CA ARG A 154 6.76 15.35 1.39
C ARG A 154 7.09 15.17 2.88
N SER A 155 6.71 14.02 3.43
CA SER A 155 7.23 13.51 4.70
C SER A 155 8.50 12.71 4.45
N ASN A 156 9.43 12.74 5.41
CA ASN A 156 10.61 11.87 5.38
C ASN A 156 10.28 10.41 5.76
N GLY A 157 9.06 10.15 6.26
CA GLY A 157 8.59 8.83 6.63
C GLY A 157 9.29 8.24 7.84
N THR A 158 9.92 9.04 8.71
CA THR A 158 10.59 8.54 9.93
C THR A 158 9.74 8.72 11.18
N ASN A 159 8.83 9.69 11.19
CA ASN A 159 7.94 9.97 12.32
C ASN A 159 6.57 10.46 11.81
N LEU A 160 5.81 9.56 11.17
CA LEU A 160 4.51 9.89 10.62
C LEU A 160 3.55 10.52 11.65
N ILE A 161 3.53 10.00 12.88
CA ILE A 161 2.66 10.52 13.94
C ILE A 161 3.05 11.96 14.31
N GLY A 162 4.34 12.24 14.49
CA GLY A 162 4.83 13.59 14.73
C GLY A 162 4.45 14.55 13.61
N ASP A 163 4.61 14.12 12.35
CA ASP A 163 4.23 14.92 11.18
C ASP A 163 2.72 15.23 11.15
N ILE A 164 1.86 14.24 11.46
CA ILE A 164 0.41 14.44 11.59
C ILE A 164 0.11 15.44 12.70
N CYS A 165 0.68 15.23 13.90
CA CYS A 165 0.44 16.09 15.05
C CYS A 165 0.87 17.55 14.82
N ALA A 166 1.91 17.78 14.03
CA ALA A 166 2.40 19.12 13.69
C ALA A 166 1.45 19.91 12.79
N ILE A 167 0.60 19.24 11.99
CA ILE A 167 -0.30 19.90 11.05
C ILE A 167 -1.74 20.06 11.56
N LEU A 168 -2.12 19.35 12.63
CA LEU A 168 -3.46 19.46 13.20
C LEU A 168 -3.62 20.80 13.93
N LYS A 169 -4.68 21.54 13.59
CA LYS A 169 -5.01 22.82 14.26
C LYS A 169 -5.36 22.62 15.74
N THR A 170 -6.09 21.55 16.03
CA THR A 170 -6.47 21.15 17.39
C THR A 170 -6.00 19.71 17.58
N PRO A 171 -4.72 19.47 17.92
CA PRO A 171 -4.19 18.12 18.08
C PRO A 171 -4.87 17.39 19.24
N PRO A 172 -5.23 16.10 19.07
CA PRO A 172 -5.82 15.31 20.14
C PRO A 172 -4.76 14.93 21.19
N THR A 173 -5.17 14.24 22.26
CA THR A 173 -4.32 14.02 23.45
C THR A 173 -3.08 13.18 23.13
N GLU A 174 -3.21 12.27 22.17
CA GLU A 174 -2.18 11.39 21.62
C GLU A 174 -0.98 12.21 21.09
N CYS A 175 -1.21 13.44 20.65
CA CYS A 175 -0.15 14.33 20.17
C CYS A 175 0.68 15.00 21.27
N LYS A 176 0.29 14.89 22.56
CA LYS A 176 1.03 15.56 23.64
C LYS A 176 2.45 15.04 23.83
N ILE A 177 2.72 13.79 23.45
CA ILE A 177 4.04 13.16 23.56
C ILE A 177 4.99 13.69 22.47
N PHE A 178 4.44 14.21 21.37
CA PHE A 178 5.19 14.67 20.19
C PHE A 178 5.37 16.19 20.13
N LYS A 179 4.83 16.93 21.11
CA LYS A 179 5.08 18.36 21.32
C LYS A 179 6.22 18.53 22.32
N SER A 180 7.46 18.46 21.84
CA SER A 180 8.67 18.86 22.58
C SER A 180 9.35 20.01 21.86
#